data_AF-A0A5K1JSW0-F1
#
_entry.id   AF-A0A5K1JSW0-F1
#
_cell.length_a   1.000
_cell.length_b   1.000
_cell.length_c   1.000
_cell.angle_alpha   90.00
_cell.angle_beta   90.00
_cell.angle_gamma   90.00
#
_symmetry.space_group_name_H-M   'P 1'
#
loop_
_entity.id
_entity.type
_entity.pdbx_description
1 polymer ?
#
loop_
_entity_poly.entity_id
_entity_poly.type
_entity_poly.pdbx_seq_one_letter_code
_entity_poly.pdbx_strand_id
1 'polypeptide(L)'
;MGNMWAILHDERLYPEPEKFSPERFELEKDPERLRLMDSFNYAFGFGRRRCPGMHFADQSLFFTFTSIMACFNIAPVTDSNGESILPPLEFDGGVFRHPKPFKCSITPRRKNVESLIQAAVSVTI
;
A
#
# COMPACT_ATOMS: atom_id res chain seq x y z
N MET A 1 8.31 14.37 19.92
CA MET A 1 7.90 13.22 19.08
C MET A 1 6.75 13.69 18.22
N GLY A 2 6.85 13.59 16.89
CA GLY A 2 5.76 13.98 16.00
C GLY A 2 4.70 12.87 15.97
N ASN A 3 3.42 13.23 16.11
CA ASN A 3 2.32 12.30 15.94
C ASN A 3 1.98 12.20 14.44
N MET A 4 2.60 11.25 13.75
CA MET A 4 2.40 11.06 12.31
C MET A 4 0.95 10.73 11.96
N TRP A 5 0.27 9.95 12.80
CA TRP A 5 -1.13 9.61 12.58
C TRP A 5 -2.00 10.87 12.56
N ALA A 6 -1.86 11.75 13.56
CA ALA A 6 -2.62 13.00 13.61
C ALA A 6 -2.33 13.94 12.43
N ILE A 7 -1.09 13.99 11.92
CA ILE A 7 -0.74 14.81 10.76
C ILE A 7 -1.41 14.28 9.49
N LEU A 8 -1.34 12.97 9.26
CA LEU A 8 -1.93 12.33 8.08
C LEU A 8 -3.46 12.22 8.16
N HIS A 9 -4.07 12.54 9.31
CA HIS A 9 -5.52 12.60 9.52
C HIS A 9 -6.03 14.02 9.79
N ASP A 10 -5.25 15.05 9.50
CA ASP A 10 -5.72 16.44 9.59
C ASP A 10 -6.71 16.72 8.45
N GLU A 11 -8.00 16.83 8.78
CA GLU A 11 -9.08 17.06 7.81
C GLU A 11 -8.88 18.32 6.95
N ARG A 12 -8.11 19.30 7.43
CA ARG A 12 -7.79 20.50 6.66
C ARG A 12 -6.95 20.19 5.43
N LEU A 13 -6.07 19.19 5.51
CA LEU A 13 -5.24 18.71 4.41
C LEU A 13 -5.85 17.47 3.73
N TYR A 14 -6.40 16.55 4.51
CA TYR A 14 -6.97 15.29 4.05
C TYR A 14 -8.46 15.18 4.41
N PRO A 15 -9.39 15.77 3.62
CA PRO A 15 -10.83 15.60 3.85
C PRO A 15 -11.26 14.12 3.88
N GLU A 16 -12.13 13.72 4.81
CA GLU A 16 -12.49 12.30 5.02
C GLU A 16 -11.25 11.39 5.19
N PRO A 17 -10.36 11.64 6.17
CA PRO A 17 -9.05 10.98 6.24
C PRO A 17 -9.12 9.47 6.50
N GLU A 18 -10.23 8.99 7.07
CA GLU A 18 -10.48 7.56 7.29
C GLU A 18 -10.85 6.81 6.00
N LYS A 19 -11.20 7.53 4.92
CA LYS A 19 -11.57 6.95 3.63
C LYS A 19 -10.33 6.76 2.76
N PHE A 20 -10.08 5.52 2.35
CA PHE A 20 -9.07 5.23 1.33
C PHE A 20 -9.50 5.78 -0.04
N SER A 21 -8.89 6.87 -0.48
CA SER A 21 -9.12 7.49 -1.79
C SER A 21 -7.79 7.91 -2.42
N PRO A 22 -7.19 7.09 -3.30
CA PRO A 22 -5.99 7.45 -4.05
C PRO A 22 -6.16 8.70 -4.91
N GLU A 23 -7.37 8.90 -5.44
CA GLU A 23 -7.71 10.00 -6.37
C GLU A 23 -7.49 11.37 -5.72
N ARG A 24 -7.48 11.44 -4.38
CA ARG A 24 -7.25 12.69 -3.65
C ARG A 24 -5.90 13.35 -3.96
N PHE A 25 -4.92 12.58 -4.41
CA PHE A 25 -3.60 13.08 -4.79
C PHE A 25 -3.54 13.50 -6.27
N GLU A 26 -4.53 13.11 -7.08
CA GLU A 26 -4.62 13.46 -8.51
C GLU A 26 -5.59 14.62 -8.77
N LEU A 27 -6.65 14.72 -7.96
CA LEU A 27 -7.73 15.70 -8.14
C LEU A 27 -7.40 17.08 -7.56
N GLU A 28 -6.46 17.16 -6.61
CA GLU A 28 -6.02 18.44 -6.05
C GLU A 28 -5.21 19.22 -7.09
N LYS A 29 -5.54 20.50 -7.26
CA LYS A 29 -4.96 21.36 -8.31
C LYS A 29 -4.12 22.51 -7.75
N ASP A 30 -4.26 22.82 -6.47
CA ASP A 30 -3.42 23.82 -5.81
C ASP A 30 -2.00 23.23 -5.57
N PRO A 31 -0.96 23.78 -6.20
CA PRO A 31 0.40 23.27 -6.07
C PRO A 31 0.95 23.31 -4.63
N GLU A 32 0.60 24.35 -3.85
CA GLU A 32 1.08 24.43 -2.46
C GLU A 32 0.38 23.40 -1.59
N ARG A 33 -0.92 23.19 -1.83
CA ARG A 33 -1.68 22.16 -1.13
C ARG A 33 -1.18 20.76 -1.49
N LEU A 34 -0.89 20.48 -2.77
CA LEU A 34 -0.25 19.23 -3.20
C LEU A 34 1.09 19.01 -2.49
N ARG A 35 1.93 20.06 -2.41
CA ARG A 35 3.22 20.01 -1.73
C ARG A 35 3.07 19.68 -0.25
N LEU A 36 2.05 20.23 0.42
CA LEU A 36 1.75 19.93 1.82
C LEU A 36 1.08 18.56 2.02
N MET A 37 0.33 18.08 1.04
CA MET A 37 -0.33 16.78 1.09
C MET A 37 0.61 15.61 0.76
N ASP A 38 1.77 15.88 0.16
CA ASP A 38 2.76 14.86 -0.17
C ASP A 38 3.15 14.06 1.08
N SER A 39 2.65 12.83 1.14
CA SER A 39 2.86 11.91 2.26
C SER A 39 4.35 11.62 2.50
N PHE A 40 5.20 11.75 1.47
CA PHE A 40 6.64 11.53 1.58
C PHE A 40 7.30 12.50 2.59
N ASN A 41 6.71 13.67 2.81
CA ASN A 41 7.16 14.64 3.80
C ASN A 41 7.02 14.15 5.24
N TYR A 42 6.08 13.24 5.51
CA TYR A 42 5.70 12.84 6.87
C TYR A 42 5.87 11.34 7.15
N ALA A 43 5.65 10.47 6.16
CA ALA A 43 5.66 9.02 6.31
C ALA A 43 7.02 8.45 6.74
N PHE A 44 8.12 9.14 6.40
CA PHE A 44 9.49 8.73 6.68
C PHE A 44 10.14 9.49 7.86
N GLY A 45 9.34 10.19 8.66
CA GLY A 45 9.81 11.00 9.78
C GLY A 45 10.46 12.32 9.35
N PHE A 46 11.09 13.02 10.30
CA PHE A 46 11.48 14.42 10.15
C PHE A 46 12.91 14.73 10.62
N GLY A 47 13.47 15.81 10.09
CA GLY A 47 14.73 16.40 10.53
C GLY A 47 15.92 15.45 10.41
N ARG A 48 16.88 15.56 11.35
CA ARG A 48 18.15 14.81 11.34
C ARG A 48 18.00 13.28 11.49
N ARG A 49 16.79 12.79 11.81
CA ARG A 49 16.49 11.36 12.00
C ARG A 49 15.47 10.85 10.98
N ARG A 50 15.26 11.58 9.88
CA ARG A 50 14.45 11.11 8.76
C ARG A 50 15.03 9.80 8.21
N CYS A 51 14.17 8.89 7.80
CA CYS A 51 14.55 7.55 7.34
C CYS A 51 15.56 7.65 6.18
N PRO A 52 16.80 7.13 6.33
CA PRO A 52 17.77 7.16 5.25
C PRO A 52 17.40 6.22 4.09
N GLY A 53 16.52 5.24 4.33
CA GLY A 53 16.06 4.28 3.32
C GLY A 53 14.85 4.72 2.50
N MET A 54 14.35 5.94 2.66
CA MET A 54 13.10 6.40 2.04
C MET A 54 13.06 6.22 0.51
N HIS A 55 14.13 6.57 -0.19
CA HIS A 55 14.17 6.45 -1.66
C HIS A 55 14.24 5.01 -2.14
N PHE A 56 14.99 4.16 -1.42
CA PHE A 56 15.05 2.73 -1.72
C PHE A 56 13.69 2.05 -1.46
N ALA A 57 13.04 2.38 -0.34
CA ALA A 57 11.73 1.85 0.00
C ALA A 57 10.68 2.23 -1.04
N ASP A 58 10.65 3.50 -1.46
CA ASP A 58 9.72 4.01 -2.47
C ASP A 58 9.83 3.25 -3.81
N GLN A 59 11.05 3.17 -4.35
CA GLN A 59 11.31 2.45 -5.61
C GLN A 59 10.99 0.96 -5.48
N SER A 60 11.40 0.33 -4.38
CA SER A 60 11.16 -1.09 -4.15
C SER A 60 9.66 -1.40 -4.05
N LEU A 61 8.89 -0.58 -3.34
CA LEU A 61 7.44 -0.71 -3.23
C LEU A 61 6.78 -0.53 -4.61
N PHE A 62 7.19 0.48 -5.38
CA PHE A 62 6.67 0.70 -6.72
C PHE A 62 6.89 -0.52 -7.63
N PHE A 63 8.11 -1.06 -7.69
CA PHE A 63 8.39 -2.26 -8.50
C PHE A 63 7.65 -3.50 -8.00
N THR A 64 7.53 -3.65 -6.68
CA THR A 64 6.79 -4.77 -6.07
C THR A 64 5.32 -4.71 -6.46
N PHE A 65 4.65 -3.57 -6.25
CA PHE A 65 3.22 -3.43 -6.56
C PHE A 65 2.93 -3.52 -8.05
N THR A 66 3.74 -2.87 -8.91
CA THR A 66 3.55 -2.95 -10.36
C THR A 66 3.76 -4.37 -10.88
N SER A 67 4.73 -5.11 -10.34
CA SER A 67 4.95 -6.52 -10.69
C SER A 67 3.80 -7.41 -10.22
N ILE A 68 3.32 -7.21 -8.98
CA ILE A 68 2.15 -7.93 -8.46
C ILE A 68 0.93 -7.67 -9.35
N MET A 69 0.67 -6.41 -9.68
CA MET A 69 -0.44 -6.03 -10.55
C MET A 69 -0.26 -6.53 -11.97
N ALA A 70 0.96 -6.59 -12.52
CA ALA A 70 1.18 -7.14 -13.86
C ALA A 70 0.91 -8.65 -13.93
N CYS A 71 1.25 -9.38 -12.86
CA CYS A 71 1.30 -10.83 -12.86
C CYS A 71 0.08 -11.53 -12.26
N PHE A 72 -0.61 -10.90 -11.30
CA PHE A 72 -1.63 -11.58 -10.52
C PHE A 72 -2.99 -10.88 -10.56
N ASN A 73 -4.03 -11.70 -10.42
CA ASN A 73 -5.35 -11.28 -9.97
C ASN A 73 -5.44 -11.62 -8.48
N ILE A 74 -5.73 -10.60 -7.66
CA ILE A 74 -5.93 -10.74 -6.22
C ILE A 74 -7.41 -10.48 -5.95
N ALA A 75 -8.09 -11.44 -5.33
CA ALA A 75 -9.51 -11.37 -5.05
C ALA A 75 -9.82 -11.86 -3.61
N PRO A 76 -10.97 -11.47 -3.04
CA PRO A 76 -11.49 -12.08 -1.83
C PRO A 76 -11.66 -13.60 -1.99
N VAL A 77 -11.62 -14.34 -0.88
CA VAL A 77 -12.07 -15.73 -0.89
C VAL A 77 -13.60 -15.78 -0.88
N THR A 78 -14.15 -16.78 -1.55
CA THR A 78 -15.60 -17.01 -1.61
C THR A 78 -16.01 -18.05 -0.55
N ASP A 79 -17.12 -17.82 0.14
CA ASP A 79 -17.69 -18.78 1.09
C ASP A 79 -18.46 -19.92 0.38
N SER A 80 -19.06 -20.83 1.15
CA SER A 80 -19.87 -21.94 0.61
C SER A 80 -21.15 -21.48 -0.11
N ASN A 81 -21.57 -20.22 0.11
CA ASN A 81 -22.79 -19.63 -0.44
C ASN A 81 -22.52 -18.75 -1.66
N GLY A 82 -21.26 -18.55 -2.05
CA GLY A 82 -20.88 -17.70 -3.18
C GLY A 82 -20.56 -16.25 -2.80
N GLU A 83 -20.57 -15.89 -1.52
CA GLU A 83 -20.35 -14.53 -1.04
C GLU A 83 -18.85 -14.25 -0.82
N SER A 84 -18.43 -13.02 -1.12
CA SER A 84 -17.03 -12.59 -0.97
C SER A 84 -16.72 -12.23 0.48
N ILE A 85 -15.73 -12.89 1.07
CA ILE A 85 -15.24 -12.59 2.42
C ILE A 85 -14.12 -11.56 2.32
N LEU A 86 -14.42 -10.30 2.69
CA LEU A 86 -13.40 -9.26 2.77
C LEU A 86 -12.46 -9.51 3.97
N PRO A 87 -11.15 -9.27 3.82
CA PRO A 87 -10.21 -9.32 4.95
C PRO A 87 -10.63 -8.35 6.07
N PRO A 88 -10.56 -8.77 7.34
CA PRO A 88 -10.84 -7.87 8.45
C PRO A 88 -9.76 -6.77 8.52
N LEU A 89 -10.16 -5.54 8.84
CA LEU A 89 -9.25 -4.41 9.07
C LEU A 89 -8.64 -4.45 10.47
N GLU A 90 -7.99 -5.57 10.79
CA GLU A 90 -7.32 -5.78 12.06
C GLU A 90 -5.80 -5.73 11.89
N PHE A 91 -5.14 -5.02 12.80
CA PHE A 91 -3.70 -4.83 12.76
C PHE A 91 -3.09 -5.25 14.09
N ASP A 92 -1.88 -5.81 14.01
CA ASP A 92 -1.06 -6.06 15.19
C ASP A 92 -0.47 -4.74 15.73
N GLY A 93 -0.32 -4.70 17.05
CA GLY A 93 0.34 -3.58 17.74
C GLY A 93 1.86 -3.76 17.81
N GLY A 94 2.59 -2.66 17.94
CA GLY A 94 4.04 -2.68 18.11
C GLY A 94 4.72 -1.50 17.43
N VAL A 95 6.04 -1.64 17.20
CA VAL A 95 6.84 -0.64 16.46
C VAL A 95 6.42 -0.56 14.99
N PHE A 96 5.98 -1.68 14.43
CA PHE A 96 5.44 -1.78 13.07
C PHE A 96 3.98 -2.21 13.13
N ARG A 97 3.16 -1.63 12.24
CA ARG A 97 1.74 -1.96 12.11
C ARG A 97 1.55 -2.90 10.93
N HIS A 98 1.31 -4.18 11.20
CA HIS A 98 1.05 -5.18 10.18
C HIS A 98 -0.42 -5.61 10.23
N PRO A 99 -1.06 -5.90 9.08
CA PRO A 99 -2.36 -6.56 9.10
C PRO A 99 -2.20 -7.95 9.72
N LYS A 100 -3.21 -8.39 10.49
CA LYS A 100 -3.27 -9.77 10.96
C LYS A 100 -3.39 -10.75 9.78
N PRO A 101 -2.99 -12.02 9.94
CA PRO A 101 -3.14 -13.01 8.88
C PRO A 101 -4.58 -13.09 8.35
N PHE A 102 -4.74 -12.96 7.02
CA PHE A 102 -6.02 -13.04 6.33
C PHE A 102 -5.91 -13.93 5.09
N LYS A 103 -7.05 -14.40 4.57
CA LYS A 103 -7.11 -15.21 3.35
C LYS A 103 -7.43 -14.34 2.14
N CYS A 104 -6.80 -14.65 1.00
CA CYS A 104 -7.14 -14.10 -0.31
C CYS A 104 -6.90 -15.15 -1.39
N SER A 105 -7.55 -14.98 -2.53
CA SER A 105 -7.30 -15.76 -3.75
C SER A 105 -6.29 -15.01 -4.62
N ILE A 106 -5.18 -15.66 -4.94
CA ILE A 106 -4.14 -15.12 -5.83
C ILE A 106 -4.01 -16.07 -7.00
N THR A 107 -4.25 -15.57 -8.22
CA THR A 107 -4.18 -16.37 -9.44
C THR A 107 -3.37 -15.64 -10.52
N PRO A 108 -2.68 -16.35 -11.43
CA PRO A 108 -2.01 -15.70 -12.56
C PRO A 108 -3.00 -14.87 -13.38
N ARG A 109 -2.63 -13.64 -13.72
CA ARG A 109 -3.49 -12.72 -14.47
C ARG A 109 -3.77 -13.21 -15.89
N ARG A 110 -2.79 -13.88 -16.50
CA ARG A 110 -2.86 -14.42 -17.86
C ARG A 110 -2.03 -15.71 -17.96
N LYS A 111 -2.41 -16.62 -18.87
CA LYS A 111 -1.70 -17.88 -19.10
C LYS A 111 -0.22 -17.70 -19.44
N ASN A 112 0.13 -16.65 -20.20
CA ASN A 112 1.51 -16.40 -20.60
C ASN A 112 2.39 -15.82 -19.48
N VAL A 113 1.80 -15.37 -18.37
CA VAL A 113 2.56 -14.85 -17.22
C VAL A 113 2.90 -15.94 -16.22
N GLU A 114 2.23 -17.10 -16.29
CA GLU A 114 2.49 -18.24 -15.42
C GLU A 114 3.94 -18.75 -15.54
N SER A 115 4.45 -18.86 -16.77
CA SER A 115 5.85 -19.26 -17.01
C SER A 115 6.85 -18.24 -16.45
N LEU A 116 6.54 -16.94 -16.51
CA LEU A 116 7.37 -15.87 -15.93
C LEU A 116 7.40 -15.98 -14.40
N ILE A 117 6.24 -16.23 -13.78
CA ILE A 117 6.14 -16.42 -12.33
C ILE A 117 6.97 -17.63 -11.89
N GLN A 118 6.82 -18.77 -12.58
CA GLN A 118 7.57 -19.99 -12.27
C GLN A 118 9.09 -19.81 -12.45
N ALA A 119 9.51 -19.11 -13.51
CA ALA A 119 10.91 -18.78 -13.74
C ALA A 119 11.47 -17.88 -12.63
N ALA A 120 10.73 -16.85 -12.19
CA ALA A 120 11.17 -15.95 -11.12
C ALA A 120 11.36 -16.68 -9.78
N VAL A 121 10.46 -17.61 -9.44
CA VAL A 121 10.59 -18.43 -8.21
C VAL A 121 11.80 -19.36 -8.30
N SER A 122 12.04 -19.96 -9.46
CA SER A 122 13.15 -20.91 -9.68
C SER A 122 14.53 -20.26 -9.62
N VAL A 123 14.61 -18.93 -9.73
CA VAL A 123 15.86 -18.16 -9.65
C VAL A 123 16.20 -17.75 -8.21
N THR A 124 15.30 -17.98 -7.24
CA THR A 124 15.58 -17.73 -5.83
C THR A 124 16.33 -18.93 -5.24
N ILE A 125 17.66 -18.88 -5.29
CA ILE A 125 18.62 -19.80 -4.63
C ILE A 125 18.72 -19.45 -3.15
#